data_AF-A0A843HKR8-F1
#
_entry.id   AF-A0A843HKR8-F1
#
_cell.length_a   1.000
_cell.length_b   1.000
_cell.length_c   1.000
_cell.angle_alpha   90.00
_cell.angle_beta   90.00
_cell.angle_gamma   90.00
#
_symmetry.space_group_name_H-M   'P 1'
#
loop_
_entity.id
_entity.type
_entity.pdbx_description
1 polymer ?
#
loop_
_entity_poly.entity_id
_entity_poly.type
_entity_poly.pdbx_seq_one_letter_code
_entity_poly.pdbx_strand_id
1 'polypeptide(L)'
;MKLGIPITFGYIPMGIGYAALAIKAGLTPLETVSMSIFIYAGAGQIMIATMLAQGATLFNIVLTSFVLNFRYFVMNTCIYNKVDDASLAVRIPSSHLAVDETFAMFMLMEDSSIWTYIGLAGISWMSWIF
;
A
#
# COMPACT_ATOMS: atom_id res chain seq x y z
N MET A 1 13.44 12.19 5.41
CA MET A 1 12.43 12.35 6.48
C MET A 1 11.33 13.38 6.16
N LYS A 2 11.60 14.59 5.67
CA LYS A 2 10.54 15.61 5.39
C LYS A 2 9.54 15.25 4.27
N LEU A 3 9.86 14.27 3.42
CA LEU A 3 9.05 13.86 2.26
C LEU A 3 7.92 12.87 2.56
N GLY A 4 7.91 12.24 3.75
CA GLY A 4 6.83 11.31 4.14
C GLY A 4 5.57 12.02 4.67
N ILE A 5 5.68 13.28 5.08
CA ILE A 5 4.59 14.05 5.69
C ILE A 5 3.42 14.26 4.70
N PRO A 6 3.64 14.65 3.44
CA PRO A 6 2.55 14.77 2.46
C PRO A 6 1.82 13.44 2.20
N ILE A 7 2.53 12.31 2.24
CA ILE A 7 1.97 10.98 2.01
C ILE A 7 0.95 10.66 3.12
N THR A 8 1.31 10.90 4.38
CA THR A 8 0.45 10.68 5.54
C THR A 8 -0.88 11.44 5.44
N PHE A 9 -0.86 12.71 5.01
CA PHE A 9 -2.09 13.49 4.84
C PHE A 9 -2.98 12.95 3.71
N GLY A 10 -2.42 12.24 2.73
CA GLY A 10 -3.17 11.57 1.67
C GLY A 10 -4.00 10.37 2.16
N TYR A 11 -3.61 9.72 3.26
CA TYR A 11 -4.31 8.55 3.77
C TYR A 11 -5.64 8.86 4.44
N ILE A 12 -5.79 10.06 5.03
CA ILE A 12 -7.03 10.48 5.69
C ILE A 12 -8.24 10.46 4.73
N PRO A 13 -8.25 11.21 3.61
CA PRO A 13 -9.38 11.21 2.69
C PRO A 13 -9.60 9.84 2.04
N MET A 14 -8.53 9.09 1.78
CA MET A 14 -8.62 7.76 1.21
C MET A 14 -9.25 6.75 2.17
N GLY A 15 -8.85 6.76 3.44
CA GLY A 15 -9.43 5.94 4.50
C GLY A 15 -10.91 6.24 4.72
N ILE A 16 -11.31 7.52 4.69
CA ILE A 16 -12.72 7.93 4.74
C ILE A 16 -13.51 7.34 3.55
N GLY A 17 -12.96 7.46 2.33
CA GLY A 17 -13.59 6.92 1.12
C GLY A 17 -13.76 5.41 1.16
N TYR A 18 -12.72 4.69 1.60
CA TYR A 18 -12.77 3.25 1.81
C TYR A 18 -13.81 2.86 2.88
N ALA A 19 -13.78 3.49 4.06
CA ALA A 19 -14.68 3.15 5.16
C ALA A 19 -16.15 3.32 4.77
N ALA A 20 -16.48 4.38 4.02
CA ALA A 20 -17.83 4.60 3.51
C ALA A 20 -18.28 3.47 2.57
N LEU A 21 -17.39 2.96 1.72
CA LEU A 21 -17.68 1.83 0.82
C LEU A 21 -17.78 0.50 1.57
N ALA A 22 -16.91 0.26 2.54
CA ALA A 22 -16.92 -0.97 3.34
C ALA A 22 -18.21 -1.10 4.16
N ILE A 23 -18.63 -0.01 4.82
CA ILE A 23 -19.90 0.04 5.56
C ILE A 23 -21.09 -0.18 4.61
N LYS A 24 -21.06 0.43 3.43
CA LYS A 24 -22.10 0.22 2.39
C LYS A 24 -22.13 -1.21 1.88
N ALA A 25 -20.99 -1.90 1.86
CA ALA A 25 -20.87 -3.31 1.50
C ALA A 25 -21.38 -4.25 2.61
N GLY A 26 -21.79 -3.72 3.77
CA GLY A 26 -22.30 -4.49 4.89
C GLY A 26 -21.23 -4.97 5.87
N LEU A 27 -19.98 -4.50 5.76
CA LEU A 27 -18.94 -4.82 6.72
C LEU A 27 -19.21 -4.09 8.04
N THR A 28 -18.96 -4.79 9.14
CA THR A 28 -18.94 -4.18 10.46
C THR A 28 -17.76 -3.20 10.59
N PRO A 29 -17.82 -2.23 11.52
CA PRO A 29 -16.68 -1.36 11.80
C PRO A 29 -15.40 -2.13 12.13
N LEU A 30 -15.53 -3.26 12.84
CA LEU A 30 -14.38 -4.10 13.20
C LEU A 30 -13.75 -4.77 11.98
N GLU A 31 -14.56 -5.31 11.06
CA GLU A 31 -14.06 -5.88 9.80
C GLU A 31 -13.41 -4.81 8.92
N THR A 32 -14.01 -3.61 8.88
CA THR A 32 -13.49 -2.47 8.12
C THR A 32 -12.11 -2.06 8.62
N VAL A 33 -11.92 -1.94 9.93
CA VAL A 33 -10.62 -1.62 10.53
C VAL A 33 -9.62 -2.77 10.35
N SER A 34 -10.07 -4.01 10.51
CA SER A 34 -9.23 -5.20 10.33
C SER A 34 -8.64 -5.28 8.92
N MET A 35 -9.45 -4.96 7.90
CA MET A 35 -8.96 -4.89 6.52
C MET A 35 -7.82 -3.87 6.34
N SER A 36 -7.82 -2.73 7.05
CA SER A 36 -6.71 -1.76 6.99
C SER A 36 -5.43 -2.25 7.65
N ILE A 37 -5.56 -3.08 8.69
CA ILE A 37 -4.40 -3.69 9.35
C ILE A 37 -3.74 -4.73 8.43
N PHE A 38 -4.54 -5.55 7.74
CA PHE A 38 -4.02 -6.65 6.93
C PHE A 38 -3.68 -6.26 5.48
N ILE A 39 -4.34 -5.25 4.92
CA ILE A 39 -4.22 -4.88 3.51
C ILE A 39 -3.62 -3.48 3.41
N TYR A 40 -2.31 -3.43 3.21
CA TYR A 40 -1.60 -2.18 2.91
C TYR A 40 -1.72 -1.84 1.42
N ALA A 41 -2.93 -1.52 0.96
CA ALA A 41 -3.21 -1.19 -0.44
C ALA A 41 -4.48 -0.34 -0.59
N GLY A 42 -4.37 0.98 -0.61
CA GLY A 42 -5.53 1.88 -0.65
C GLY A 42 -6.51 1.62 -1.79
N ALA A 43 -6.03 1.67 -3.05
CA ALA A 43 -6.88 1.36 -4.20
C ALA A 43 -7.40 -0.09 -4.19
N GLY A 44 -6.62 -1.03 -3.62
CA GLY A 44 -7.03 -2.41 -3.43
C GLY A 44 -8.21 -2.53 -2.47
N GLN A 45 -8.18 -1.84 -1.33
CA GLN A 45 -9.26 -1.85 -0.35
C GLN A 45 -10.56 -1.27 -0.92
N ILE A 46 -10.48 -0.14 -1.63
CA ILE A 46 -11.63 0.48 -2.30
C ILE A 46 -12.25 -0.49 -3.31
N MET A 47 -11.42 -1.17 -4.10
CA MET A 47 -11.87 -2.17 -5.07
C MET A 47 -12.51 -3.38 -4.35
N ILE A 48 -11.88 -3.92 -3.31
CA ILE A 48 -12.42 -5.05 -2.54
C ILE A 48 -13.78 -4.69 -1.95
N ALA A 49 -13.89 -3.54 -1.26
CA ALA A 49 -15.14 -3.07 -0.68
C ALA A 49 -16.24 -2.89 -1.75
N THR A 50 -15.87 -2.35 -2.92
CA THR A 50 -16.78 -2.19 -4.05
C THR A 50 -17.29 -3.53 -4.59
N MET A 51 -16.39 -4.51 -4.75
CA MET A 51 -16.75 -5.84 -5.23
C MET A 51 -17.60 -6.61 -4.21
N LEU A 52 -17.31 -6.45 -2.91
CA LEU A 52 -18.14 -6.99 -1.83
C LEU A 52 -19.55 -6.40 -1.86
N ALA A 53 -19.68 -5.08 -2.03
CA ALA A 53 -20.99 -4.41 -2.18
C ALA A 53 -21.79 -4.89 -3.41
N GLN A 54 -21.10 -5.35 -4.46
CA GLN A 54 -21.72 -5.90 -5.67
C GLN A 54 -22.04 -7.41 -5.57
N GLY A 55 -21.75 -8.05 -4.43
CA GLY A 55 -21.96 -9.48 -4.24
C GLY A 55 -21.01 -10.35 -5.08
N ALA A 56 -19.83 -9.84 -5.43
CA ALA A 56 -18.84 -10.63 -6.15
C ALA A 56 -18.39 -11.84 -5.32
N THR A 57 -18.06 -12.94 -6.02
CA THR A 57 -17.51 -14.13 -5.36
C THR A 57 -16.13 -13.85 -4.80
N LEU A 58 -15.75 -14.58 -3.73
CA LEU A 58 -14.42 -14.46 -3.13
C LEU A 58 -13.30 -14.72 -4.14
N PHE A 59 -13.49 -15.70 -5.04
CA PHE A 59 -12.53 -15.99 -6.11
C PHE A 59 -12.28 -14.78 -7.01
N ASN A 60 -13.35 -14.09 -7.45
CA ASN A 60 -13.21 -12.91 -8.29
C ASN A 60 -12.52 -11.76 -7.54
N ILE A 61 -12.85 -11.56 -6.26
CA ILE A 61 -12.21 -10.54 -5.43
C ILE A 61 -10.70 -10.80 -5.33
N VAL A 62 -10.30 -12.04 -5.04
CA VAL A 62 -8.89 -12.43 -4.93
C VAL A 62 -8.17 -12.25 -6.25
N LEU A 63 -8.76 -12.74 -7.36
CA LEU A 63 -8.15 -12.64 -8.69
C LEU A 63 -7.99 -11.18 -9.13
N THR A 64 -9.04 -10.37 -9.01
CA THR A 64 -8.97 -8.94 -9.37
C THR A 64 -8.00 -8.20 -8.46
N SER A 65 -7.99 -8.48 -7.16
CA SER A 65 -7.03 -7.89 -6.22
C SER A 65 -5.59 -8.24 -6.59
N PHE A 66 -5.33 -9.49 -6.95
CA PHE A 66 -4.02 -9.94 -7.40
C PHE A 66 -3.58 -9.21 -8.67
N VAL A 67 -4.45 -9.15 -9.68
CA VAL A 67 -4.16 -8.47 -10.96
C VAL A 67 -3.94 -6.97 -10.75
N LEU A 68 -4.79 -6.32 -9.96
CA LEU A 68 -4.69 -4.88 -9.67
C LEU A 68 -3.40 -4.55 -8.90
N ASN A 69 -3.03 -5.38 -7.93
CA ASN A 69 -1.85 -5.17 -7.09
C ASN A 69 -0.55 -5.76 -7.69
N PHE A 70 -0.60 -6.38 -8.87
CA PHE A 70 0.59 -6.87 -9.56
C PHE A 70 1.63 -5.75 -9.83
N ARG A 71 1.19 -4.49 -9.87
CA ARG A 71 2.07 -3.31 -9.89
C ARG A 71 3.11 -3.32 -8.77
N TYR A 72 2.82 -3.86 -7.58
CA TYR A 72 3.80 -3.92 -6.50
C TYR A 72 5.00 -4.80 -6.86
N PHE A 73 4.80 -5.84 -7.68
CA PHE A 73 5.91 -6.65 -8.20
C PHE A 73 6.82 -5.83 -9.12
N VAL A 74 6.22 -5.07 -10.04
CA VAL A 74 6.94 -4.20 -10.97
C VAL A 74 7.66 -3.08 -10.22
N MET A 75 6.98 -2.41 -9.28
CA MET A 75 7.53 -1.33 -8.46
C MET A 75 8.71 -1.80 -7.63
N ASN A 76 8.60 -2.96 -6.98
CA ASN A 76 9.72 -3.57 -6.24
C ASN A 76 10.91 -3.83 -7.15
N THR A 77 10.68 -4.36 -8.36
CA THR A 77 11.75 -4.58 -9.34
C THR A 77 12.46 -3.27 -9.69
N CYS A 78 11.71 -2.20 -9.95
CA CYS A 78 12.26 -0.88 -10.22
C CYS A 78 13.04 -0.28 -9.03
N ILE A 79 12.49 -0.36 -7.81
CA ILE A 79 13.15 0.10 -6.58
C ILE A 79 14.49 -0.61 -6.43
N TYR A 80 14.49 -1.93 -6.54
CA TYR A 80 15.66 -2.75 -6.32
C TYR A 80 16.68 -2.73 -7.46
N ASN A 81 16.31 -2.23 -8.64
CA ASN A 81 17.25 -1.89 -9.72
C ASN A 81 17.92 -0.53 -9.49
N LYS A 82 17.25 0.39 -8.78
CA LYS A 82 17.80 1.70 -8.41
C LYS A 82 18.67 1.64 -7.15
N VAL A 83 18.32 0.77 -6.21
CA VAL A 83 19.00 0.65 -4.92
C VAL A 83 20.42 0.08 -5.08
N ASP A 84 21.40 0.74 -4.45
CA ASP A 84 22.77 0.23 -4.38
C ASP A 84 22.88 -0.97 -3.41
N ASP A 85 23.81 -1.87 -3.75
CA ASP A 85 24.25 -3.08 -3.03
C ASP A 85 23.52 -3.37 -1.70
N ALA A 86 22.37 -4.04 -1.81
CA ALA A 86 21.57 -4.47 -0.68
C ALA A 86 21.46 -6.01 -0.65
N SER A 87 21.73 -6.61 0.51
CA SER A 87 21.58 -8.06 0.67
C SER A 87 20.12 -8.49 0.55
N LEU A 88 19.89 -9.73 0.11
CA LEU A 88 18.54 -10.31 0.04
C LEU A 88 17.80 -10.25 1.39
N ALA A 89 18.54 -10.34 2.50
CA ALA A 89 17.99 -10.25 3.85
C ALA A 89 17.33 -8.90 4.16
N VAL A 90 17.75 -7.83 3.48
CA VAL A 90 17.14 -6.49 3.60
C VAL A 90 16.07 -6.26 2.54
N ARG A 91 16.28 -6.78 1.32
CA ARG A 91 15.33 -6.63 0.20
C ARG A 91 14.00 -7.34 0.49
N ILE A 92 14.01 -8.58 0.98
CA ILE A 92 12.76 -9.33 1.22
C ILE A 92 11.82 -8.63 2.22
N PRO A 93 12.24 -8.22 3.42
CA PRO A 93 11.32 -7.55 4.35
C PRO A 93 10.92 -6.14 3.88
N SER A 94 11.82 -5.42 3.19
CA SER A 94 11.50 -4.07 2.72
C SER A 94 10.48 -4.05 1.57
N SER A 95 10.26 -5.17 0.86
CA SER A 95 9.35 -5.20 -0.29
C SER A 95 7.88 -5.03 0.09
N HIS A 96 7.54 -5.32 1.35
CA HIS A 96 6.21 -5.07 1.90
C HIS A 96 5.87 -3.57 1.97
N LEU A 97 6.88 -2.71 2.06
CA LEU A 97 6.70 -1.27 2.24
C LEU A 97 6.40 -0.54 0.91
N ALA A 98 6.44 -1.25 -0.22
CA ALA A 98 6.24 -0.66 -1.54
C ALA A 98 4.77 -0.32 -1.81
N VAL A 99 4.46 0.97 -1.80
CA VAL A 99 3.17 1.54 -2.24
C VAL A 99 3.38 2.71 -3.20
N ASP A 100 2.32 3.12 -3.92
CA ASP A 100 2.38 4.06 -5.04
C ASP A 100 3.12 5.36 -4.66
N GLU A 101 2.84 5.88 -3.46
CA GLU A 101 3.41 7.13 -2.97
C GLU A 101 4.89 6.98 -2.62
N THR A 102 5.26 5.92 -1.89
CA THR A 102 6.65 5.65 -1.50
C THR A 102 7.53 5.36 -2.71
N PHE A 103 6.99 4.64 -3.70
CA PHE A 103 7.64 4.35 -4.97
C PHE A 103 7.86 5.62 -5.77
N ALA A 104 6.81 6.42 -5.99
CA ALA A 104 6.91 7.66 -6.76
C ALA A 104 7.94 8.61 -6.13
N MET A 105 7.88 8.78 -4.81
CA MET A 105 8.82 9.63 -4.09
C MET A 105 10.25 9.10 -4.15
N PHE A 106 10.47 7.81 -3.89
CA PHE A 106 11.82 7.22 -3.95
C PHE A 106 12.41 7.29 -5.37
N MET A 107 11.62 7.04 -6.42
CA MET A 107 12.10 7.10 -7.80
C MET A 107 12.52 8.51 -8.23
N LEU A 108 11.91 9.56 -7.68
CA LEU A 108 12.26 10.96 -7.95
C LEU A 108 13.49 11.46 -7.18
N MET A 109 13.95 10.75 -6.15
CA MET A 109 15.14 11.13 -5.39
C MET A 109 16.42 10.84 -6.18
N GLU A 110 17.50 11.59 -5.97
CA GLU A 110 18.82 11.21 -6.52
C GLU A 110 19.48 10.08 -5.70
N ASP A 111 19.10 9.95 -4.44
CA ASP A 111 19.61 8.93 -3.51
C ASP A 111 19.16 7.51 -3.90
N SER A 112 20.11 6.58 -3.92
CA SER A 112 19.98 5.15 -4.23
C SER A 112 20.10 4.27 -2.98
N SER A 113 20.25 4.84 -1.78
CA SER A 113 20.41 4.06 -0.55
C SER A 113 19.12 3.31 -0.17
N ILE A 114 19.25 2.01 0.13
CA ILE A 114 18.15 1.19 0.67
C ILE A 114 17.60 1.74 1.99
N TRP A 115 18.45 2.37 2.81
CA TRP A 115 18.05 2.93 4.09
C TRP A 115 17.18 4.17 3.93
N THR A 116 17.43 4.95 2.86
CA THR A 116 16.59 6.09 2.50
C THR A 116 15.21 5.62 2.06
N TYR A 117 15.13 4.55 1.26
CA TYR A 117 13.87 3.90 0.91
C TYR A 117 13.13 3.38 2.15
N ILE A 118 13.79 2.57 2.99
CA ILE A 118 13.18 2.00 4.20
C ILE A 118 12.70 3.11 5.15
N GLY A 119 13.49 4.17 5.33
CA GLY A 119 13.11 5.30 6.19
C GLY A 119 11.89 6.06 5.66
N LEU A 120 11.81 6.29 4.35
CA LEU A 120 10.64 6.92 3.72
C LEU A 120 9.41 6.02 3.86
N ALA A 121 9.53 4.77 3.43
CA ALA A 121 8.42 3.83 3.34
C ALA A 121 7.94 3.37 4.72
N GLY A 122 8.84 3.25 5.70
CA GLY A 122 8.50 2.95 7.09
C GLY A 122 7.68 4.06 7.76
N ILE A 123 7.96 5.33 7.47
CA ILE A 123 7.14 6.46 7.97
C ILE A 123 5.73 6.38 7.39
N SER A 124 5.61 6.14 6.08
CA SER A 124 4.32 5.95 5.42
C SER A 124 3.57 4.74 5.97
N TRP A 125 4.24 3.61 6.20
CA TRP A 125 3.59 2.43 6.76
C TRP A 125 3.10 2.65 8.20
N MET A 126 3.87 3.35 9.03
CA MET A 126 3.41 3.69 10.39
C MET A 126 2.19 4.62 10.36
N SER A 127 2.12 5.56 9.42
CA SER A 127 0.97 6.46 9.29
C SER A 127 -0.24 5.86 8.60
N TRP A 128 -0.11 4.67 8.01
CA TRP A 128 -1.24 3.93 7.46
C TRP A 128 -2.12 3.30 8.54
N ILE A 129 -1.49 2.88 9.64
CA ILE A 129 -2.16 2.17 10.73
C ILE A 129 -3.01 3.12 11.60
N PHE A 130 -2.70 4.43 11.61
CA PHE A 130 -3.31 5.45 12.46
C PHE A 130 -3.95 6.58 11.64
#